data_AF-A0A8H9HLT8-F1
#
_entry.id   AF-A0A8H9HLT8-F1
#
_cell.length_a   1.000
_cell.length_b   1.000
_cell.length_c   1.000
_cell.angle_alpha   90.00
_cell.angle_beta   90.00
_cell.angle_gamma   90.00
#
_symmetry.space_group_name_H-M   'P 1'
#
loop_
_entity.id
_entity.type
_entity.pdbx_description
1 polymer ?
#
loop_
_entity_poly.entity_id
_entity_poly.type
_entity_poly.pdbx_seq_one_letter_code
_entity_poly.pdbx_strand_id
1 'polypeptide(L)'
;MERPAWAPRGIDITVPSVSRIHDYYLGGSHNFEVDREAARRATRFLPGLPKILRADRAFTRRAVRWAVGEGVTQFLDIGSGIPTFGNVHETARAADPGARVVLVDHDPVAVAHGRTVLAGDERAGTFTADLRRPREILEHPVTAEVLDLTRPVAVLLVGVLHFVDDADAPYEAVAELTEALAPGSLLILTHAALDAVPADEEGVRGAAEVYRSVRAPLVGRSREGIARFLDGVELVDPGLVPLPRWRPEGPVEDEDPYAFSGFGGVGRAA
;
A
#
# COMPACT_ATOMS: atom_id res chain seq x y z
N MET A 1 -12.18 17.31 -22.26
CA MET A 1 -12.58 16.18 -21.40
C MET A 1 -13.40 16.77 -20.26
N GLU A 2 -14.68 16.42 -20.11
CA GLU A 2 -15.48 16.89 -18.97
C GLU A 2 -14.95 16.26 -17.68
N ARG A 3 -14.86 17.05 -16.61
CA ARG A 3 -14.41 16.56 -15.30
C ARG A 3 -15.55 15.75 -14.66
N PRO A 4 -15.33 14.47 -14.32
CA PRO A 4 -16.36 13.66 -13.68
C PRO A 4 -16.65 14.17 -12.26
N ALA A 5 -17.89 13.97 -11.79
CA ALA A 5 -18.38 14.52 -10.52
C ALA A 5 -17.59 14.02 -9.30
N TRP A 6 -16.99 12.84 -9.38
CA TRP A 6 -16.17 12.27 -8.31
C TRP A 6 -14.79 12.91 -8.19
N ALA A 7 -14.30 13.59 -9.23
CA ALA A 7 -12.94 14.14 -9.25
C ALA A 7 -12.87 15.48 -8.51
N PRO A 8 -12.02 15.60 -7.47
CA PRO A 8 -11.86 16.86 -6.73
C PRO A 8 -11.46 18.03 -7.63
N ARG A 9 -11.99 19.23 -7.36
CA ARG A 9 -11.78 20.44 -8.18
C ARG A 9 -10.33 20.94 -8.22
N GLY A 10 -9.50 20.59 -7.25
CA GLY A 10 -8.08 21.02 -7.17
C GLY A 10 -7.08 20.13 -7.91
N ILE A 11 -7.52 19.06 -8.56
CA ILE A 11 -6.62 18.06 -9.14
C ILE A 11 -6.38 18.32 -10.62
N ASP A 12 -5.12 18.18 -11.02
CA ASP A 12 -4.73 18.14 -12.43
C ASP A 12 -5.03 16.76 -13.02
N ILE A 13 -6.16 16.69 -13.73
CA ILE A 13 -6.62 15.45 -14.37
C ILE A 13 -5.89 15.15 -15.69
N THR A 14 -4.94 16.02 -16.09
CA THR A 14 -4.13 15.86 -17.31
C THR A 14 -2.76 15.23 -17.05
N VAL A 15 -2.36 15.16 -15.79
CA VAL A 15 -1.14 14.47 -15.34
C VAL A 15 -1.54 13.14 -14.71
N PRO A 16 -0.92 12.01 -15.08
CA PRO A 16 -1.21 10.73 -14.44
C PRO A 16 -0.82 10.70 -12.96
N SER A 17 -1.46 9.85 -12.15
CA SER A 17 -0.94 9.51 -10.82
C SER A 17 -0.88 8.00 -10.59
N VAL A 18 0.00 7.60 -9.68
CA VAL A 18 0.21 6.19 -9.31
C VAL A 18 -1.09 5.55 -8.83
N SER A 19 -1.84 6.23 -7.94
CA SER A 19 -3.08 5.68 -7.37
C SER A 19 -4.12 5.36 -8.47
N ARG A 20 -4.23 6.21 -9.49
CA ARG A 20 -5.14 6.05 -10.63
C ARG A 20 -4.64 5.01 -11.64
N ILE A 21 -3.33 4.92 -11.85
CA ILE A 21 -2.72 3.84 -12.65
C ILE A 21 -2.99 2.48 -11.98
N HIS A 22 -2.82 2.39 -10.66
CA HIS A 22 -3.10 1.18 -9.89
C HIS A 22 -4.58 0.82 -9.88
N ASP A 23 -5.49 1.80 -9.71
CA ASP A 23 -6.94 1.62 -9.87
C ASP A 23 -7.27 0.98 -11.23
N TYR A 24 -6.68 1.49 -12.33
CA TYR A 24 -6.87 0.90 -13.64
C TYR A 24 -6.38 -0.55 -13.74
N TYR A 25 -5.18 -0.86 -13.23
CA TYR A 25 -4.66 -2.24 -13.23
C TYR A 25 -5.55 -3.23 -12.45
N LEU A 26 -6.19 -2.75 -11.39
CA LEU A 26 -7.12 -3.52 -10.57
C LEU A 26 -8.53 -3.58 -11.16
N GLY A 27 -8.78 -2.94 -12.32
CA GLY A 27 -10.08 -2.92 -12.98
C GLY A 27 -11.05 -1.88 -12.42
N GLY A 28 -10.55 -0.90 -11.67
CA GLY A 28 -11.29 0.25 -11.18
C GLY A 28 -11.64 1.25 -12.28
N SER A 29 -12.48 2.22 -11.91
CA SER A 29 -13.03 3.22 -12.84
C SER A 29 -12.72 4.66 -12.43
N HIS A 30 -11.94 4.86 -11.37
CA HIS A 30 -11.56 6.16 -10.82
C HIS A 30 -10.23 6.61 -11.40
N ASN A 31 -10.11 6.50 -12.72
CA ASN A 31 -8.92 6.83 -13.49
C ASN A 31 -9.31 7.58 -14.78
N PHE A 32 -8.43 8.46 -15.24
CA PHE A 32 -8.60 9.22 -16.46
C PHE A 32 -7.84 8.58 -17.62
N GLU A 33 -8.07 9.08 -18.82
CA GLU A 33 -7.41 8.52 -20.01
C GLU A 33 -5.88 8.61 -19.96
N VAL A 34 -5.34 9.66 -19.34
CA VAL A 34 -3.89 9.84 -19.16
C VAL A 34 -3.29 8.75 -18.26
N ASP A 35 -4.03 8.33 -17.23
CA ASP A 35 -3.62 7.23 -16.36
C ASP A 35 -3.66 5.90 -17.12
N ARG A 36 -4.72 5.66 -17.89
CA ARG A 36 -4.87 4.46 -18.73
C ARG A 36 -3.80 4.37 -19.80
N GLU A 37 -3.40 5.49 -20.38
CA GLU A 37 -2.32 5.55 -21.36
C GLU A 37 -0.97 5.22 -20.72
N ALA A 38 -0.64 5.85 -19.58
CA ALA A 38 0.57 5.52 -18.82
C ALA A 38 0.57 4.03 -18.42
N ALA A 39 -0.56 3.53 -17.92
CA ALA A 39 -0.72 2.15 -17.54
C ALA A 39 -0.47 1.18 -18.70
N ARG A 40 -1.10 1.43 -19.87
CA ARG A 40 -0.90 0.63 -21.09
C ARG A 40 0.54 0.69 -21.59
N ARG A 41 1.20 1.86 -21.51
CA ARG A 41 2.62 2.02 -21.88
C ARG A 41 3.50 1.15 -20.98
N ALA A 42 3.32 1.20 -19.67
CA ALA A 42 4.08 0.37 -18.74
C ALA A 42 3.80 -1.13 -18.96
N THR A 43 2.55 -1.54 -19.22
CA THR A 43 2.20 -2.94 -19.49
C THR A 43 2.75 -3.47 -20.82
N ARG A 44 3.08 -2.62 -21.79
CA ARG A 44 3.81 -3.06 -23.00
C ARG A 44 5.22 -3.56 -22.67
N PHE A 45 5.86 -2.96 -21.67
CA PHE A 45 7.18 -3.39 -21.20
C PHE A 45 7.09 -4.50 -20.15
N LEU A 46 6.10 -4.40 -19.27
CA LEU A 46 5.89 -5.34 -18.19
C LEU A 46 4.43 -5.82 -18.13
N PRO A 47 4.06 -6.84 -18.93
CA PRO A 47 2.68 -7.34 -19.01
C PRO A 47 2.09 -7.80 -17.68
N GLY A 48 2.95 -8.20 -16.74
CA GLY A 48 2.59 -8.71 -15.43
C GLY A 48 2.13 -7.70 -14.38
N LEU A 49 2.19 -6.39 -14.65
CA LEU A 49 1.84 -5.35 -13.67
C LEU A 49 0.49 -5.58 -12.98
N PRO A 50 -0.62 -5.87 -13.70
CA PRO A 50 -1.89 -6.19 -13.04
C PRO A 50 -1.83 -7.41 -12.11
N LYS A 51 -1.03 -8.42 -12.43
CA LYS A 51 -0.88 -9.63 -11.61
C LYS A 51 -0.07 -9.35 -10.34
N ILE A 52 0.99 -8.53 -10.43
CA ILE A 52 1.76 -8.06 -9.28
C ILE A 52 0.84 -7.36 -8.27
N LEU A 53 0.04 -6.40 -8.72
CA LEU A 53 -0.87 -5.65 -7.85
C LEU A 53 -1.97 -6.52 -7.23
N ARG A 54 -2.47 -7.53 -7.97
CA ARG A 54 -3.42 -8.51 -7.41
C ARG A 54 -2.77 -9.38 -6.34
N ALA A 55 -1.51 -9.78 -6.50
CA ALA A 55 -0.76 -10.54 -5.50
C ALA A 55 -0.54 -9.71 -4.22
N ASP A 56 -0.23 -8.42 -4.38
CA ASP A 56 -0.08 -7.46 -3.28
C ASP A 56 -1.40 -7.26 -2.50
N ARG A 57 -2.52 -7.09 -3.21
CA ARG A 57 -3.85 -7.08 -2.57
C ARG A 57 -4.18 -8.41 -1.90
N ALA A 58 -3.83 -9.56 -2.50
CA ALA A 58 -4.05 -10.86 -1.90
C ALA A 58 -3.24 -11.03 -0.60
N PHE A 59 -1.98 -10.62 -0.58
CA PHE A 59 -1.15 -10.56 0.64
C PHE A 59 -1.81 -9.69 1.70
N THR A 60 -2.18 -8.46 1.34
CA THR A 60 -2.78 -7.48 2.27
C THR A 60 -3.99 -8.06 2.97
N ARG A 61 -4.88 -8.72 2.22
CA ARG A 61 -6.07 -9.36 2.80
C ARG A 61 -5.72 -10.44 3.82
N ARG A 62 -4.73 -11.28 3.53
CA ARG A 62 -4.29 -12.34 4.45
C ARG A 62 -3.65 -11.75 5.70
N ALA A 63 -2.80 -10.74 5.54
CA ALA A 63 -2.12 -10.07 6.65
C ALA A 63 -3.12 -9.35 7.58
N VAL A 64 -4.10 -8.63 7.01
CA VAL A 64 -5.17 -7.97 7.79
C VAL A 64 -6.04 -8.98 8.52
N ARG A 65 -6.49 -10.06 7.86
CA ARG A 65 -7.26 -11.12 8.53
C ARG A 65 -6.48 -11.76 9.66
N TRP A 66 -5.20 -12.03 9.44
CA TRP A 66 -4.32 -12.58 10.46
C TRP A 66 -4.18 -11.60 11.65
N ALA A 67 -3.94 -10.31 11.39
CA ALA A 67 -3.86 -9.29 12.43
C ALA A 67 -5.12 -9.22 13.31
N VAL A 68 -6.31 -9.31 12.71
CA VAL A 68 -7.58 -9.39 13.46
C VAL A 68 -7.64 -10.65 14.32
N GLY A 69 -7.21 -11.81 13.78
CA GLY A 69 -7.12 -13.06 14.54
C GLY A 69 -6.17 -12.99 15.74
N GLU A 70 -5.16 -12.13 15.68
CA GLU A 70 -4.22 -11.83 16.77
C GLU A 70 -4.74 -10.75 17.74
N GLY A 71 -5.98 -10.28 17.56
CA GLY A 71 -6.63 -9.30 18.42
C GLY A 71 -6.33 -7.83 18.08
N VAL A 72 -5.66 -7.56 16.96
CA VAL A 72 -5.41 -6.19 16.49
C VAL A 72 -6.57 -5.72 15.62
N THR A 73 -7.32 -4.73 16.11
CA THR A 73 -8.57 -4.25 15.48
C THR A 73 -8.51 -2.78 15.09
N GLN A 74 -7.31 -2.19 15.07
CA GLN A 74 -7.06 -0.80 14.69
C GLN A 74 -6.05 -0.78 13.54
N PHE A 75 -6.35 -0.06 12.47
CA PHE A 75 -5.55 -0.08 11.24
C PHE A 75 -5.23 1.34 10.77
N LEU A 76 -3.95 1.60 10.54
CA LEU A 76 -3.44 2.82 9.93
C LEU A 76 -2.81 2.46 8.59
N ASP A 77 -3.54 2.71 7.50
CA ASP A 77 -3.13 2.36 6.13
C ASP A 77 -2.53 3.58 5.43
N ILE A 78 -1.20 3.61 5.27
CA ILE A 78 -0.46 4.75 4.70
C ILE A 78 -0.04 4.43 3.27
N GLY A 79 -0.45 5.27 2.33
CA GLY A 79 -0.41 4.96 0.90
C GLY A 79 -1.58 4.07 0.48
N SER A 80 -2.77 4.28 1.07
CA SER A 80 -3.93 3.41 0.91
C SER A 80 -4.38 3.24 -0.55
N GLY A 81 -4.09 4.23 -1.40
CA GLY A 81 -4.54 4.30 -2.78
C GLY A 81 -6.05 4.51 -2.88
N ILE A 82 -6.56 4.39 -4.11
CA ILE A 82 -7.99 4.51 -4.37
C ILE A 82 -8.71 3.25 -3.85
N PRO A 83 -9.76 3.38 -3.03
CA PRO A 83 -10.60 2.28 -2.58
C PRO A 83 -11.26 1.55 -3.76
N THR A 84 -10.58 0.50 -4.25
CA THR A 84 -11.04 -0.30 -5.40
C THR A 84 -11.62 -1.63 -4.92
N PHE A 85 -10.89 -2.74 -5.03
CA PHE A 85 -11.32 -4.06 -4.54
C PHE A 85 -10.41 -4.59 -3.44
N GLY A 86 -11.01 -5.06 -2.34
CA GLY A 86 -10.30 -5.78 -1.29
C GLY A 86 -9.39 -4.87 -0.47
N ASN A 87 -9.88 -3.66 -0.17
CA ASN A 87 -9.12 -2.66 0.58
C ASN A 87 -9.05 -3.05 2.06
N VAL A 88 -8.16 -2.39 2.80
CA VAL A 88 -7.92 -2.68 4.22
C VAL A 88 -9.19 -2.56 5.06
N HIS A 89 -9.95 -1.48 4.88
CA HIS A 89 -11.17 -1.25 5.66
C HIS A 89 -12.24 -2.32 5.43
N GLU A 90 -12.46 -2.75 4.18
CA GLU A 90 -13.42 -3.82 3.86
C GLU A 90 -12.99 -5.15 4.48
N THR A 91 -11.69 -5.46 4.36
CA THR A 91 -11.13 -6.72 4.90
C THR A 91 -11.19 -6.75 6.42
N ALA A 92 -10.78 -5.65 7.06
CA ALA A 92 -10.81 -5.52 8.50
C ALA A 92 -12.25 -5.62 9.04
N ARG A 93 -13.20 -4.93 8.41
CA ARG A 93 -14.63 -4.97 8.79
C ARG A 93 -15.27 -6.33 8.59
N ALA A 94 -14.89 -7.05 7.53
CA ALA A 94 -15.38 -8.40 7.29
C ALA A 94 -14.89 -9.38 8.36
N ALA A 95 -13.69 -9.18 8.90
CA ALA A 95 -13.13 -9.99 9.98
C ALA A 95 -13.60 -9.55 11.38
N ASP A 96 -13.74 -8.24 11.62
CA ASP A 96 -14.30 -7.65 12.82
C ASP A 96 -15.13 -6.38 12.47
N PRO A 97 -16.47 -6.42 12.62
CA PRO A 97 -17.32 -5.25 12.42
C PRO A 97 -16.95 -4.04 13.30
N GLY A 98 -16.22 -4.26 14.39
CA GLY A 98 -15.69 -3.27 15.31
C GLY A 98 -14.41 -2.55 14.85
N ALA A 99 -13.73 -3.04 13.80
CA ALA A 99 -12.41 -2.57 13.41
C ALA A 99 -12.34 -1.06 13.15
N ARG A 100 -11.30 -0.36 13.61
CA ARG A 100 -11.10 1.07 13.38
C ARG A 100 -10.07 1.27 12.28
N VAL A 101 -10.33 2.17 11.33
CA VAL A 101 -9.48 2.29 10.13
C VAL A 101 -9.23 3.73 9.72
N VAL A 102 -7.97 4.11 9.64
CA VAL A 102 -7.54 5.39 9.10
C VAL A 102 -6.81 5.15 7.78
N LEU A 103 -7.30 5.76 6.71
CA LEU A 103 -6.68 5.71 5.38
C LEU A 103 -5.94 7.02 5.11
N VAL A 104 -4.65 6.93 4.81
CA VAL A 104 -3.79 8.08 4.53
C VAL A 104 -3.21 7.94 3.14
N ASP A 105 -3.32 8.99 2.34
CA ASP A 105 -2.64 9.06 1.04
C ASP A 105 -2.27 10.50 0.70
N HIS A 106 -1.12 10.69 0.05
CA HIS A 106 -0.74 11.99 -0.48
C HIS A 106 -1.55 12.37 -1.74
N ASP A 107 -2.15 11.39 -2.44
CA ASP A 107 -2.97 11.63 -3.61
C ASP A 107 -4.38 12.10 -3.22
N PRO A 108 -4.76 13.36 -3.53
CA PRO A 108 -6.07 13.88 -3.18
C PRO A 108 -7.24 13.15 -3.86
N VAL A 109 -7.03 12.43 -4.98
CA VAL A 109 -8.05 11.56 -5.58
C VAL A 109 -8.36 10.40 -4.64
N ALA A 110 -7.33 9.70 -4.16
CA ALA A 110 -7.46 8.57 -3.24
C ALA A 110 -8.21 9.00 -1.97
N VAL A 111 -7.80 10.12 -1.36
CA VAL A 111 -8.45 10.65 -0.15
C VAL A 111 -9.90 11.05 -0.41
N ALA A 112 -10.23 11.64 -1.56
CA ALA A 112 -11.62 11.99 -1.88
C ALA A 112 -12.53 10.77 -2.03
N HIS A 113 -12.03 9.69 -2.64
CA HIS A 113 -12.75 8.43 -2.69
C HIS A 113 -12.84 7.77 -1.32
N GLY A 114 -11.77 7.81 -0.52
CA GLY A 114 -11.79 7.38 0.88
C GLY A 114 -12.90 8.07 1.66
N ARG A 115 -13.05 9.40 1.54
CA ARG A 115 -14.12 10.16 2.22
C ARG A 115 -15.50 9.73 1.79
N THR A 116 -15.66 9.37 0.51
CA THR A 116 -16.96 8.91 -0.02
C THR A 116 -17.31 7.53 0.50
N VAL A 117 -16.35 6.61 0.54
CA VAL A 117 -16.57 5.23 1.00
C VAL A 117 -16.75 5.16 2.52
N LEU A 118 -16.06 6.01 3.27
CA LEU A 118 -16.12 6.06 4.74
C LEU A 118 -17.18 7.05 5.28
N ALA A 119 -18.02 7.61 4.41
CA ALA A 119 -18.99 8.63 4.80
C ALA A 119 -19.98 8.09 5.86
N GLY A 120 -20.01 8.74 7.03
CA GLY A 120 -20.90 8.37 8.13
C GLY A 120 -20.38 7.24 9.03
N ASP A 121 -19.15 6.75 8.84
CA ASP A 121 -18.53 5.77 9.73
C ASP A 121 -17.65 6.47 10.78
N GLU A 122 -18.14 6.57 12.03
CA GLU A 122 -17.40 7.18 13.15
C GLU A 122 -16.14 6.39 13.57
N ARG A 123 -15.97 5.15 13.08
CA ARG A 123 -14.80 4.31 13.34
C ARG A 123 -13.83 4.31 12.17
N ALA A 124 -14.01 5.18 11.20
CA ALA A 124 -13.11 5.30 10.08
C ALA A 124 -12.86 6.76 9.69
N GLY A 125 -11.69 7.00 9.12
CA GLY A 125 -11.32 8.35 8.70
C GLY A 125 -10.31 8.33 7.57
N THR A 126 -10.19 9.45 6.87
CA THR A 126 -9.15 9.62 5.85
C THR A 126 -8.69 11.05 5.73
N PHE A 127 -7.40 11.23 5.44
CA PHE A 127 -6.81 12.53 5.23
C PHE A 127 -5.58 12.46 4.33
N THR A 128 -5.17 13.64 3.84
CA THR A 128 -3.99 13.79 3.00
C THR A 128 -2.76 14.01 3.87
N ALA A 129 -1.76 13.15 3.75
CA ALA A 129 -0.45 13.33 4.37
C ALA A 129 0.62 12.55 3.61
N ASP A 130 1.88 12.82 3.92
CA ASP A 130 3.05 12.25 3.28
C ASP A 130 3.75 11.26 4.23
N LEU A 131 4.02 10.04 3.76
CA LEU A 131 4.72 9.00 4.52
C LEU A 131 6.08 9.47 5.06
N ARG A 132 6.73 10.41 4.37
CA ARG A 132 8.02 11.00 4.77
C ARG A 132 7.90 11.92 5.99
N ARG A 133 6.68 12.17 6.48
CA ARG A 133 6.36 13.06 7.60
C ARG A 133 5.51 12.31 8.64
N PRO A 134 6.03 11.22 9.24
CA PRO A 134 5.25 10.29 10.06
C PRO A 134 4.61 10.95 11.29
N ARG A 135 5.25 11.94 11.92
CA ARG A 135 4.64 12.71 13.03
C ARG A 135 3.33 13.37 12.63
N GLU A 136 3.26 13.94 11.42
CA GLU A 136 2.03 14.59 10.96
C GLU A 136 0.89 13.60 10.78
N ILE A 137 1.20 12.34 10.46
CA ILE A 137 0.22 11.26 10.35
C ILE A 137 -0.24 10.81 11.74
N LEU A 138 0.70 10.57 12.66
CA LEU A 138 0.43 10.10 14.01
C LEU A 138 -0.35 11.13 14.85
N GLU A 139 0.00 12.42 14.71
CA GLU A 139 -0.62 13.53 15.46
C GLU A 139 -1.85 14.13 14.76
N HIS A 140 -2.23 13.61 13.58
CA HIS A 140 -3.37 14.15 12.84
C HIS A 140 -4.68 14.01 13.66
N PRO A 141 -5.57 15.01 13.67
CA PRO A 141 -6.82 14.96 14.43
C PRO A 141 -7.67 13.72 14.13
N VAL A 142 -7.77 13.32 12.85
CA VAL A 142 -8.50 12.11 12.45
C VAL A 142 -7.86 10.83 13.00
N THR A 143 -6.53 10.78 13.08
CA THR A 143 -5.83 9.64 13.71
C THR A 143 -6.20 9.55 15.18
N ALA A 144 -6.13 10.66 15.91
CA ALA A 144 -6.46 10.73 17.33
C ALA A 144 -7.95 10.49 17.64
N GLU A 145 -8.85 10.84 16.74
CA GLU A 145 -10.29 10.61 16.89
C GLU A 145 -10.67 9.15 16.65
N VAL A 146 -10.05 8.52 15.64
CA VAL A 146 -10.43 7.17 15.20
C VAL A 146 -9.65 6.08 15.92
N LEU A 147 -8.34 6.28 16.16
CA LEU A 147 -7.42 5.28 16.72
C LEU A 147 -7.00 5.63 18.15
N ASP A 148 -6.91 4.61 18.99
CA ASP A 148 -6.28 4.65 20.30
C ASP A 148 -4.87 4.06 20.19
N LEU A 149 -3.86 4.94 20.04
CA LEU A 149 -2.46 4.55 19.88
C LEU A 149 -1.84 3.98 21.17
N THR A 150 -2.55 4.00 22.31
CA THR A 150 -2.11 3.31 23.54
C THR A 150 -2.41 1.82 23.52
N ARG A 151 -3.17 1.36 22.52
CA ARG A 151 -3.51 -0.03 22.26
C ARG A 151 -2.89 -0.50 20.95
N PRO A 152 -2.77 -1.82 20.71
CA PRO A 152 -2.22 -2.34 19.46
C PRO A 152 -2.88 -1.76 18.21
N VAL A 153 -2.06 -1.32 17.26
CA VAL A 153 -2.44 -0.84 15.91
C VAL A 153 -1.64 -1.60 14.86
N ALA A 154 -2.27 -1.97 13.76
CA ALA A 154 -1.58 -2.43 12.56
C ALA A 154 -1.32 -1.24 11.63
N VAL A 155 -0.05 -0.86 11.47
CA VAL A 155 0.39 0.10 10.45
C VAL A 155 0.69 -0.64 9.17
N LEU A 156 0.11 -0.21 8.06
CA LEU A 156 0.30 -0.80 6.74
C LEU A 156 1.08 0.16 5.86
N LEU A 157 2.19 -0.36 5.31
CA LEU A 157 3.04 0.26 4.30
C LEU A 157 3.10 -0.68 3.09
N VAL A 158 1.93 -0.89 2.48
CA VAL A 158 1.75 -1.82 1.39
C VAL A 158 1.91 -1.08 0.08
N GLY A 159 2.92 -1.47 -0.71
CA GLY A 159 3.08 -1.00 -2.07
C GLY A 159 3.45 0.48 -2.20
N VAL A 160 4.00 1.09 -1.14
CA VAL A 160 4.27 2.55 -1.09
C VAL A 160 5.77 2.87 -1.02
N LEU A 161 6.57 2.08 -0.29
CA LEU A 161 7.97 2.41 0.01
C LEU A 161 8.90 2.40 -1.22
N HIS A 162 8.54 1.68 -2.27
CA HIS A 162 9.28 1.69 -3.53
C HIS A 162 9.08 2.97 -4.36
N PHE A 163 8.29 3.93 -3.88
CA PHE A 163 8.17 5.28 -4.43
C PHE A 163 8.94 6.33 -3.62
N VAL A 164 9.61 5.94 -2.54
CA VAL A 164 10.37 6.86 -1.67
C VAL A 164 11.86 6.67 -1.93
N ASP A 165 12.54 7.76 -2.31
CA ASP A 165 13.98 7.79 -2.53
C ASP A 165 14.76 7.65 -1.23
N ASP A 166 15.95 7.06 -1.26
CA ASP A 166 16.79 6.93 -0.07
C ASP A 166 17.22 8.29 0.50
N ALA A 167 17.30 9.33 -0.35
CA ALA A 167 17.55 10.71 0.09
C ALA A 167 16.42 11.30 0.96
N ASP A 168 15.22 10.72 0.89
CA ASP A 168 14.07 11.08 1.72
C ASP A 168 14.01 10.27 3.04
N ALA A 169 15.08 9.56 3.39
CA ALA A 169 15.24 8.81 4.65
C ALA A 169 14.08 7.84 4.99
N PRO A 170 13.68 6.94 4.07
CA PRO A 170 12.52 6.07 4.26
C PRO A 170 12.66 5.13 5.46
N TYR A 171 13.88 4.66 5.77
CA TYR A 171 14.11 3.81 6.94
C TYR A 171 13.83 4.54 8.25
N GLU A 172 14.19 5.82 8.34
CA GLU A 172 13.93 6.65 9.53
C GLU A 172 12.44 6.91 9.68
N ALA A 173 11.73 7.18 8.58
CA ALA A 173 10.28 7.37 8.61
C ALA A 173 9.54 6.11 9.09
N VAL A 174 9.95 4.92 8.66
CA VAL A 174 9.35 3.65 9.11
C VAL A 174 9.69 3.35 10.57
N ALA A 175 10.94 3.61 11.00
CA ALA A 175 11.35 3.47 12.39
C ALA A 175 10.50 4.37 13.29
N GLU A 176 10.34 5.65 12.94
CA GLU A 176 9.54 6.61 13.70
C GLU A 176 8.06 6.21 13.81
N LEU A 177 7.47 5.67 12.73
CA LEU A 177 6.12 5.10 12.80
C LEU A 177 6.04 3.94 13.79
N THR A 178 7.05 3.06 13.78
CA THR A 178 7.07 1.82 14.56
C THR A 178 7.37 2.06 16.03
N GLU A 179 8.27 2.99 16.34
CA GLU A 179 8.63 3.41 17.71
C GLU A 179 7.45 4.06 18.45
N ALA A 180 6.51 4.67 17.71
CA ALA A 180 5.30 5.27 18.28
C ALA A 180 4.22 4.25 18.65
N LEU A 181 4.37 2.98 18.26
CA LEU A 181 3.34 1.96 18.45
C LEU A 181 3.36 1.35 19.85
N ALA A 182 2.18 1.08 20.39
CA ALA A 182 2.06 0.30 21.62
C ALA A 182 2.56 -1.14 21.44
N PRO A 183 3.11 -1.78 22.50
CA PRO A 183 3.49 -3.19 22.46
C PRO A 183 2.38 -4.10 21.89
N GLY A 184 2.76 -5.04 21.03
CA GLY A 184 1.82 -5.94 20.35
C GLY A 184 1.19 -5.36 19.09
N SER A 185 1.47 -4.11 18.74
CA SER A 185 1.17 -3.52 17.43
C SER A 185 1.90 -4.24 16.29
N LEU A 186 1.46 -4.01 15.06
CA LEU A 186 1.97 -4.70 13.88
C LEU A 186 2.43 -3.69 12.82
N LEU A 187 3.56 -3.99 12.18
CA LEU A 187 3.99 -3.36 10.94
C LEU A 187 3.76 -4.37 9.80
N ILE A 188 2.88 -4.04 8.86
CA ILE A 188 2.59 -4.85 7.67
C ILE A 188 3.17 -4.12 6.46
N LEU A 189 4.09 -4.75 5.75
CA LEU A 189 4.88 -4.08 4.70
C LEU A 189 4.96 -4.94 3.44
N THR A 190 4.87 -4.28 2.29
CA THR A 190 5.27 -4.89 1.01
C THR A 190 6.19 -3.97 0.23
N HIS A 191 7.05 -4.57 -0.59
CA HIS A 191 7.95 -3.84 -1.47
C HIS A 191 8.15 -4.58 -2.78
N ALA A 192 8.24 -3.83 -3.89
CA ALA A 192 8.53 -4.39 -5.20
C ALA A 192 9.95 -4.97 -5.21
N ALA A 193 10.12 -6.15 -5.80
CA ALA A 193 11.41 -6.80 -6.01
C ALA A 193 11.73 -6.73 -7.49
N LEU A 194 12.29 -5.59 -7.93
CA LEU A 194 12.50 -5.30 -9.36
C LEU A 194 13.47 -6.31 -10.03
N ASP A 195 14.36 -6.90 -9.24
CA ASP A 195 15.31 -7.95 -9.63
C ASP A 195 14.66 -9.36 -9.73
N ALA A 196 13.50 -9.57 -9.09
CA ALA A 196 12.73 -10.81 -9.15
C ALA A 196 11.60 -10.78 -10.20
N VAL A 197 11.52 -9.71 -10.99
CA VAL A 197 10.52 -9.60 -12.07
C VAL A 197 10.90 -10.55 -13.20
N PRO A 198 9.99 -11.43 -13.68
CA PRO A 198 10.24 -12.33 -14.81
C PRO A 198 10.15 -11.58 -16.14
N ALA A 199 11.00 -10.57 -16.32
CA ALA A 199 11.15 -9.77 -17.53
C ALA A 199 12.64 -9.52 -17.79
N ASP A 200 12.99 -9.15 -19.02
CA ASP A 200 14.35 -8.73 -19.35
C ASP A 200 14.64 -7.32 -18.78
N GLU A 201 15.92 -6.96 -18.74
CA GLU A 201 16.36 -5.65 -18.24
C GLU A 201 15.73 -4.48 -19.01
N GLU A 202 15.46 -4.68 -20.30
CA GLU A 202 14.79 -3.67 -21.13
C GLU A 202 13.33 -3.45 -20.71
N GLY A 203 12.58 -4.52 -20.44
CA GLY A 203 11.21 -4.46 -19.94
C GLY A 203 11.14 -3.80 -18.57
N VAL A 204 12.01 -4.18 -17.63
CA VAL A 204 12.06 -3.55 -16.30
C VAL A 204 12.40 -2.07 -16.41
N ARG A 205 13.42 -1.70 -17.18
CA ARG A 205 13.84 -0.31 -17.38
C ARG A 205 12.76 0.51 -18.09
N GLY A 206 12.09 -0.06 -19.10
CA GLY A 206 11.03 0.60 -19.85
C GLY A 206 9.81 0.90 -18.98
N ALA A 207 9.39 -0.04 -18.13
CA ALA A 207 8.34 0.20 -17.14
C ALA A 207 8.76 1.27 -16.12
N ALA A 208 9.97 1.18 -15.58
CA ALA A 208 10.50 2.17 -14.63
C ALA A 208 10.57 3.59 -15.22
N GLU A 209 10.89 3.73 -16.50
CA GLU A 209 10.90 5.04 -17.18
C GLU A 209 9.50 5.64 -17.31
N VAL A 210 8.46 4.81 -17.53
CA VAL A 210 7.08 5.29 -17.51
C VAL A 210 6.72 5.86 -16.15
N TYR A 211 7.05 5.14 -15.07
CA TYR A 211 6.83 5.59 -13.69
C TYR A 211 7.61 6.88 -13.35
N ARG A 212 8.86 6.99 -13.81
CA ARG A 212 9.65 8.22 -13.70
C ARG A 212 8.98 9.40 -14.43
N SER A 213 8.43 9.17 -15.62
CA SER A 213 7.77 10.21 -16.41
C SER A 213 6.51 10.80 -15.77
N VAL A 214 5.88 10.04 -14.86
CA VAL A 214 4.72 10.49 -14.06
C VAL A 214 5.12 10.94 -12.65
N ARG A 215 6.41 11.22 -12.45
CA ARG A 215 7.02 11.71 -11.19
C ARG A 215 6.87 10.76 -10.00
N ALA A 216 6.86 9.46 -10.28
CA ALA A 216 6.84 8.41 -9.27
C ALA A 216 7.95 7.38 -9.55
N PRO A 217 9.23 7.76 -9.42
CA PRO A 217 10.34 6.85 -9.70
C PRO A 217 10.25 5.60 -8.82
N LEU A 218 10.52 4.44 -9.41
CA LEU A 218 10.59 3.18 -8.69
C LEU A 218 12.01 2.99 -8.13
N VAL A 219 12.10 2.82 -6.82
CA VAL A 219 13.34 2.53 -6.11
C VAL A 219 13.40 1.04 -5.84
N GLY A 220 14.27 0.35 -6.58
CA GLY A 220 14.55 -1.07 -6.35
C GLY A 220 15.41 -1.25 -5.10
N ARG A 221 15.07 -2.22 -4.26
CA ARG A 221 15.86 -2.59 -3.07
C ARG A 221 16.08 -4.10 -3.09
N SER A 222 17.26 -4.54 -2.63
CA SER A 222 17.51 -5.97 -2.40
C SER A 222 16.63 -6.48 -1.27
N ARG A 223 16.56 -7.81 -1.10
CA ARG A 223 15.82 -8.42 0.01
C ARG A 223 16.34 -7.93 1.37
N GLU A 224 17.65 -7.74 1.52
CA GLU A 224 18.28 -7.21 2.74
C GLU A 224 17.88 -5.75 2.97
N GLY A 225 17.86 -4.94 1.90
CA GLY A 225 17.38 -3.56 1.98
C GLY A 225 15.91 -3.48 2.38
N ILE A 226 15.06 -4.38 1.88
CA ILE A 226 13.65 -4.45 2.28
C ILE A 226 13.54 -4.94 3.74
N ALA A 227 14.33 -5.94 4.14
CA ALA A 227 14.31 -6.48 5.51
C ALA A 227 14.69 -5.42 6.56
N ARG A 228 15.56 -4.47 6.21
CA ARG A 228 15.94 -3.35 7.09
C ARG A 228 14.75 -2.48 7.54
N PHE A 229 13.66 -2.40 6.76
CA PHE A 229 12.44 -1.72 7.23
C PHE A 229 11.74 -2.43 8.39
N LEU A 230 12.08 -3.69 8.64
CA LEU A 230 11.54 -4.52 9.71
C LEU A 230 12.56 -4.69 10.86
N ASP A 231 13.60 -3.86 10.90
CA ASP A 231 14.51 -3.79 12.04
C ASP A 231 13.76 -3.26 13.27
N GLY A 232 14.05 -3.82 14.45
CA GLY A 232 13.42 -3.40 15.72
C GLY A 232 12.05 -4.03 16.01
N VAL A 233 11.49 -4.83 15.10
CA VAL A 233 10.27 -5.61 15.31
C VAL A 233 10.52 -7.11 15.25
N GLU A 234 9.71 -7.90 15.95
CA GLU A 234 9.74 -9.36 15.88
C GLU A 234 9.06 -9.83 14.59
N LEU A 235 9.83 -10.43 13.68
CA LEU A 235 9.27 -10.96 12.44
C LEU A 235 8.31 -12.12 12.70
N VAL A 236 7.09 -11.96 12.22
CA VAL A 236 6.07 -13.01 12.24
C VAL A 236 6.40 -14.03 11.15
N ASP A 237 6.44 -15.31 11.52
CA ASP A 237 6.63 -16.42 10.56
C ASP A 237 5.63 -16.31 9.38
N PRO A 238 6.08 -16.46 8.12
CA PRO A 238 7.39 -16.94 7.66
C PRO A 238 8.47 -15.86 7.45
N GLY A 239 8.31 -14.69 8.04
CA GLY A 239 9.20 -13.54 7.85
C GLY A 239 8.97 -12.83 6.51
N LEU A 240 10.03 -12.26 5.94
CA LEU A 240 9.97 -11.57 4.65
C LEU A 240 10.10 -12.58 3.49
N VAL A 241 8.99 -12.81 2.78
CA VAL A 241 8.89 -13.80 1.69
C VAL A 241 8.17 -13.22 0.48
N PRO A 242 8.25 -13.85 -0.71
CA PRO A 242 7.44 -13.44 -1.86
C PRO A 242 5.95 -13.39 -1.52
N LEU A 243 5.22 -12.41 -2.07
CA LEU A 243 3.83 -12.13 -1.69
C LEU A 243 2.90 -13.35 -1.64
N PRO A 244 2.93 -14.30 -2.60
CA PRO A 244 2.06 -15.48 -2.55
C PRO A 244 2.42 -16.43 -1.40
N ARG A 245 3.69 -16.47 -0.98
CA ARG A 245 4.21 -17.42 0.02
C ARG A 245 3.96 -17.01 1.46
N TRP A 246 3.53 -15.78 1.71
CA TRP A 246 3.19 -15.36 3.07
C TRP A 246 1.82 -15.94 3.46
N ARG A 247 1.83 -16.97 4.33
CA ARG A 247 0.65 -17.67 4.86
C ARG A 247 -0.43 -17.93 3.80
N PRO A 248 -0.14 -18.71 2.75
CA PRO A 248 -1.08 -18.94 1.66
C PRO A 248 -2.32 -19.74 2.11
N GLU A 249 -3.45 -19.52 1.44
CA GLU A 249 -4.71 -20.22 1.72
C GLU A 249 -4.90 -21.48 0.85
N GLY A 250 -3.92 -21.79 0.00
CA GLY A 250 -3.88 -22.93 -0.90
C GLY A 250 -2.50 -23.07 -1.56
N PRO A 251 -2.32 -24.06 -2.46
CA PRO A 251 -1.09 -24.20 -3.24
C PRO A 251 -0.76 -22.92 -4.01
N VAL A 252 0.53 -22.61 -4.14
CA VAL A 252 1.02 -21.41 -4.86
C VAL A 252 1.94 -21.77 -6.03
N GLU A 253 2.17 -23.05 -6.28
CA GLU A 253 3.08 -23.58 -7.30
C GLU A 253 2.61 -23.24 -8.72
N ASP A 254 1.29 -23.14 -8.92
CA ASP A 254 0.67 -22.80 -10.20
C ASP A 254 0.39 -21.29 -10.35
N GLU A 255 0.86 -20.47 -9.42
CA GLU A 255 0.72 -19.01 -9.54
C GLU A 255 1.58 -18.46 -10.67
N ASP A 256 1.06 -17.41 -11.32
CA ASP A 256 1.79 -16.69 -12.35
C ASP A 256 3.13 -16.17 -11.79
N PRO A 257 4.26 -16.35 -12.50
CA PRO A 257 5.58 -15.88 -12.05
C PRO A 257 5.61 -14.40 -11.64
N TYR A 258 4.81 -13.54 -12.27
CA TYR A 258 4.71 -12.13 -11.90
C TYR A 258 4.12 -11.91 -10.50
N ALA A 259 3.37 -12.86 -9.96
CA ALA A 259 2.85 -12.77 -8.59
C ALA A 259 3.98 -12.74 -7.54
N PHE A 260 5.18 -13.22 -7.89
CA PHE A 260 6.33 -13.33 -7.00
C PHE A 260 7.29 -12.13 -7.08
N SER A 261 6.96 -11.09 -7.86
CA SER A 261 7.81 -9.91 -8.09
C SER A 261 7.78 -8.86 -6.96
N GLY A 262 7.50 -9.29 -5.75
CA GLY A 262 7.49 -8.45 -4.55
C GLY A 262 7.63 -9.30 -3.30
N PHE A 263 8.13 -8.68 -2.24
CA PHE A 263 8.22 -9.28 -0.90
C PHE A 263 7.18 -8.66 0.03
N GLY A 264 6.64 -9.46 0.93
CA GLY A 264 5.77 -9.02 2.01
C GLY A 264 6.19 -9.64 3.33
N GLY A 265 6.00 -8.88 4.41
CA GLY A 265 6.32 -9.29 5.77
C GLY A 265 5.44 -8.60 6.80
N VAL A 266 5.36 -9.22 7.97
CA VAL A 266 4.70 -8.65 9.14
C VAL A 266 5.67 -8.69 10.31
N GLY A 267 5.84 -7.56 10.99
CA GLY A 267 6.61 -7.46 12.22
C GLY A 267 5.72 -7.07 13.39
N ARG A 268 6.02 -7.57 14.59
CA ARG A 268 5.33 -7.22 15.84
C ARG A 268 6.21 -6.29 16.66
N ALA A 269 5.66 -5.14 17.05
CA ALA A 269 6.33 -4.21 17.96
C ALA A 269 6.38 -4.80 19.38
N ALA A 270 7.56 -4.70 20.02
CA ALA A 270 7.84 -5.23 21.34
C ALA A 270 7.22 -4.40 22.48
#